data_AF-Q0MQZ0-F1
#
_entry.id   AF-Q0MQZ0-F1
#
_cell.length_a   1.000
_cell.length_b   1.000
_cell.length_c   1.000
_cell.angle_alpha   90.00
_cell.angle_beta   90.00
_cell.angle_gamma   90.00
#
_symmetry.space_group_name_H-M   'P 1'
#
loop_
_entity.id
_entity.type
_entity.pdbx_description
1 polymer ?
#
loop_
_entity_poly.entity_id
_entity_poly.type
_entity_poly.pdbx_seq_one_letter_code
_entity_poly.pdbx_strand_id
1 'polypeptide(L)'
;MRARSATVGDLETVFCDLSKRMVAEYIAAGKDAKLAYDDLMMNMKEGRAHALVQGDDVVAIISWRESDDATNTLFAAKDEFFSAKTVRFCKKHIRKIQALSGNMPIHSRIWLDRPEIIRWFQIIGYHEN
;
A
#
# COMPACT_ATOMS: atom_id res chain seq x y z
N MET A 1 5.13 14.59 -5.45
CA MET A 1 4.33 13.44 -5.02
C MET A 1 2.93 13.93 -4.76
N ARG A 2 1.93 13.18 -5.22
CA ARG A 2 0.53 13.42 -4.89
C ARG A 2 -0.18 12.08 -4.65
N ALA A 3 -1.30 12.13 -3.96
CA ALA A 3 -2.22 11.02 -3.82
C ALA A 3 -3.58 11.42 -4.36
N ARG A 4 -4.27 10.50 -5.03
CA ARG A 4 -5.64 10.68 -5.53
C ARG A 4 -6.36 9.33 -5.51
N SER A 5 -7.68 9.33 -5.64
CA SER A 5 -8.46 8.10 -5.89
C SER A 5 -7.81 7.29 -7.02
N ALA A 6 -7.62 6.01 -6.74
CA ALA A 6 -7.12 5.05 -7.71
C ALA A 6 -8.18 4.77 -8.79
N THR A 7 -7.70 4.42 -9.97
CA THR A 7 -8.49 3.96 -11.11
C THR A 7 -8.03 2.57 -11.52
N VAL A 8 -8.84 1.87 -12.31
CA VAL A 8 -8.47 0.55 -12.85
C VAL A 8 -7.14 0.62 -13.61
N GLY A 9 -6.94 1.65 -14.43
CA GLY A 9 -5.70 1.83 -15.19
C GLY A 9 -4.46 2.03 -14.31
N ASP A 10 -4.61 2.61 -13.12
CA ASP A 10 -3.50 2.72 -12.16
C ASP A 10 -3.12 1.36 -11.59
N LEU A 11 -4.13 0.54 -11.28
CA LEU A 11 -3.93 -0.80 -10.76
C LEU A 11 -3.24 -1.68 -11.81
N GLU A 12 -3.73 -1.65 -13.06
CA GLU A 12 -3.09 -2.34 -14.19
C GLU A 12 -1.64 -1.87 -14.39
N THR A 13 -1.39 -0.57 -14.35
CA THR A 13 -0.05 0.02 -14.48
C THR A 13 0.90 -0.46 -13.40
N VAL A 14 0.44 -0.55 -12.14
CA VAL A 14 1.27 -1.01 -11.02
C VAL A 14 1.49 -2.51 -11.07
N PHE A 15 0.50 -3.31 -11.46
CA PHE A 15 0.63 -4.76 -11.57
C PHE A 15 1.47 -5.22 -12.76
N CYS A 16 1.51 -4.44 -13.85
CA CYS A 16 2.41 -4.67 -14.97
C CYS A 16 3.89 -4.62 -14.55
N ASP A 17 4.25 -3.64 -13.71
CA ASP A 17 5.63 -3.43 -13.23
C ASP A 17 5.74 -3.68 -11.73
N LEU A 18 5.04 -4.72 -11.24
CA LEU A 18 5.00 -5.02 -9.82
C LEU A 18 6.41 -5.36 -9.32
N SER A 19 6.85 -4.70 -8.25
CA SER A 19 8.16 -4.97 -7.67
C SER A 19 8.28 -6.44 -7.23
N LYS A 20 9.49 -6.98 -7.39
CA LYS A 20 9.83 -8.34 -6.92
C LYS A 20 9.56 -8.51 -5.43
N ARG A 21 9.73 -7.43 -4.65
CA ARG A 21 9.41 -7.40 -3.22
C ARG A 21 7.92 -7.64 -2.98
N MET A 22 7.03 -6.95 -3.70
CA MET A 22 5.59 -7.15 -3.55
C MET A 22 5.15 -8.54 -4.02
N VAL A 23 5.73 -9.05 -5.11
CA VAL A 23 5.46 -10.43 -5.56
C VAL A 23 5.83 -11.44 -4.47
N ALA A 24 7.03 -11.33 -3.90
CA ALA A 24 7.49 -12.22 -2.84
C ALA A 24 6.62 -12.12 -1.58
N GLU A 25 6.16 -10.91 -1.25
CA GLU A 25 5.25 -10.65 -0.13
C GLU A 25 3.89 -11.34 -0.32
N TYR A 26 3.32 -11.27 -1.52
CA TYR A 26 2.07 -11.96 -1.84
C TYR A 26 2.23 -13.47 -1.78
N ILE A 27 3.32 -14.02 -2.33
CA ILE A 27 3.60 -15.45 -2.27
C ILE A 27 3.74 -15.91 -0.80
N ALA A 28 4.46 -15.15 0.02
CA ALA A 28 4.59 -15.43 1.46
C ALA A 28 3.23 -15.34 2.20
N ALA A 29 2.30 -14.53 1.70
CA ALA A 29 0.91 -14.46 2.16
C ALA A 29 0.05 -15.68 1.78
N GLY A 30 0.58 -16.60 0.96
CA GLY A 30 -0.23 -17.62 0.29
C GLY A 30 -1.16 -17.05 -0.79
N LYS A 31 -0.85 -15.87 -1.33
CA LYS A 31 -1.61 -15.21 -2.39
C LYS A 31 -0.82 -15.20 -3.70
N ASP A 32 -1.53 -15.32 -4.82
CA ASP A 32 -0.97 -14.96 -6.11
C ASP A 32 -1.25 -13.47 -6.41
N ALA A 33 -0.66 -12.96 -7.50
CA ALA A 33 -0.87 -11.59 -7.91
C ALA A 33 -2.34 -11.30 -8.28
N LYS A 34 -3.10 -12.30 -8.73
CA LYS A 34 -4.50 -12.12 -9.11
C LYS A 34 -5.37 -11.86 -7.88
N LEU A 35 -5.23 -12.65 -6.82
CA LEU A 35 -5.95 -12.44 -5.57
C LEU A 35 -5.60 -11.08 -4.94
N ALA A 36 -4.33 -10.67 -4.98
CA ALA A 36 -3.93 -9.34 -4.52
C ALA A 36 -4.56 -8.21 -5.36
N TYR A 37 -4.63 -8.39 -6.68
CA TYR A 37 -5.30 -7.46 -7.60
C TYR A 37 -6.79 -7.35 -7.28
N ASP A 38 -7.48 -8.48 -7.10
CA ASP A 38 -8.92 -8.53 -6.82
C ASP A 38 -9.26 -7.86 -5.48
N ASP A 39 -8.44 -8.08 -4.43
CA ASP A 39 -8.60 -7.40 -3.13
C ASP A 39 -8.48 -5.86 -3.27
N LEU A 40 -7.47 -5.39 -4.01
CA LEU A 40 -7.26 -3.96 -4.26
C LEU A 40 -8.38 -3.36 -5.11
N MET A 41 -8.84 -4.09 -6.12
CA MET A 41 -9.95 -3.72 -6.99
C MET A 41 -11.25 -3.56 -6.20
N MET A 42 -11.54 -4.48 -5.28
CA MET A 42 -12.70 -4.41 -4.40
C MET A 42 -12.64 -3.15 -3.51
N ASN A 43 -11.54 -2.91 -2.82
CA ASN A 43 -11.38 -1.71 -1.99
C ASN A 43 -11.49 -0.42 -2.82
N MET A 44 -10.95 -0.42 -4.04
CA MET A 44 -11.07 0.73 -4.95
C MET A 44 -12.51 1.02 -5.35
N LYS A 45 -13.32 -0.01 -5.64
CA LYS A 45 -14.76 0.15 -5.94
C LYS A 45 -15.54 0.73 -4.75
N GLU A 46 -15.08 0.48 -3.52
CA GLU A 46 -15.63 1.05 -2.29
C GLU A 46 -15.12 2.47 -2.01
N GLY A 47 -14.30 3.05 -2.88
CA GLY A 47 -13.69 4.38 -2.68
C GLY A 47 -12.54 4.37 -1.67
N ARG A 48 -12.01 3.20 -1.32
CA ARG A 48 -10.99 2.98 -0.28
C ARG A 48 -9.62 2.64 -0.87
N ALA A 49 -9.27 3.27 -1.98
CA ALA A 49 -7.95 3.13 -2.59
C ALA A 49 -7.45 4.44 -3.19
N HIS A 50 -6.17 4.72 -2.93
CA HIS A 50 -5.45 5.84 -3.51
C HIS A 50 -4.26 5.35 -4.34
N ALA A 51 -4.07 5.99 -5.50
CA ALA A 51 -2.85 5.92 -6.27
C ALA A 51 -1.86 6.97 -5.76
N LEU A 52 -0.61 6.56 -5.55
CA LEU A 52 0.51 7.44 -5.27
C LEU A 52 1.26 7.74 -6.56
N VAL A 53 1.41 9.04 -6.86
CA VAL A 53 1.95 9.51 -8.14
C VAL A 53 3.20 10.35 -7.93
N GLN A 54 4.26 10.00 -8.65
CA GLN A 54 5.53 10.73 -8.72
C GLN A 54 5.68 11.38 -10.10
N GLY A 55 5.50 12.71 -10.17
CA GLY A 55 5.39 13.36 -11.47
C GLY A 55 4.09 12.88 -12.13
N ASP A 56 4.22 12.17 -13.24
CA ASP A 56 3.12 11.54 -13.96
C ASP A 56 3.06 10.02 -13.74
N ASP A 57 4.06 9.44 -13.08
CA ASP A 57 4.16 7.99 -12.88
C ASP A 57 3.42 7.52 -11.63
N VAL A 58 2.56 6.52 -11.80
CA VAL A 58 1.92 5.82 -10.68
C VAL A 58 2.91 4.79 -10.14
N VAL A 59 3.34 4.99 -8.90
CA VAL A 59 4.37 4.16 -8.26
C VAL A 59 3.80 3.16 -7.27
N ALA A 60 2.61 3.42 -6.73
CA ALA A 60 1.95 2.50 -5.79
C ALA A 60 0.43 2.72 -5.74
N ILE A 61 -0.27 1.66 -5.37
CA ILE A 61 -1.64 1.69 -4.85
C ILE A 61 -1.60 1.41 -3.35
N ILE A 62 -2.29 2.22 -2.57
CA ILE A 62 -2.57 1.97 -1.16
C ILE A 62 -4.08 1.90 -1.02
N SER A 63 -4.57 0.77 -0.53
CA SER A 63 -5.98 0.63 -0.15
C SER A 63 -6.11 0.37 1.34
N TRP A 64 -7.32 0.56 1.85
CA TRP A 64 -7.61 0.28 3.26
C TRP A 64 -9.01 -0.31 3.44
N ARG A 65 -9.18 -0.97 4.57
CA ARG A 65 -10.46 -1.44 5.05
C ARG A 65 -10.51 -1.34 6.57
N GLU A 66 -11.53 -0.68 7.06
CA GLU A 66 -11.82 -0.55 8.47
C GLU A 66 -12.42 -1.86 9.02
N SER A 67 -11.89 -2.30 10.16
CA SER A 67 -12.38 -3.36 11.05
C SER A 67 -12.81 -2.73 12.38
N ASP A 68 -13.30 -3.55 13.31
CA ASP A 68 -13.81 -3.08 14.61
C ASP A 68 -12.76 -2.36 15.47
N ASP A 69 -11.48 -2.70 15.30
CA ASP A 69 -10.37 -2.25 16.13
C ASP A 69 -9.33 -1.39 15.40
N ALA A 70 -9.34 -1.41 14.07
CA ALA A 70 -8.27 -0.82 13.26
C ALA A 70 -8.69 -0.55 11.81
N THR A 71 -7.84 0.16 11.09
CA THR A 71 -7.87 0.29 9.65
C THR A 71 -6.72 -0.49 9.05
N ASN A 72 -7.03 -1.57 8.33
CA ASN A 72 -6.05 -2.45 7.72
C ASN A 72 -5.68 -1.94 6.32
N THR A 73 -4.40 -1.69 6.07
CA THR A 73 -3.90 -1.23 4.76
C THR A 73 -3.34 -2.38 3.93
N LEU A 74 -3.53 -2.29 2.61
CA LEU A 74 -2.94 -3.18 1.61
C LEU A 74 -2.22 -2.36 0.55
N PHE A 75 -1.08 -2.85 0.08
CA PHE A 75 -0.19 -2.17 -0.86
C PHE A 75 -0.02 -2.99 -2.13
N ALA A 76 0.13 -2.31 -3.26
CA ALA A 76 0.81 -2.78 -4.48
C ALA A 76 1.77 -1.68 -4.92
N ALA A 77 2.97 -2.03 -5.36
CA ALA A 77 3.99 -1.03 -5.62
C ALA A 77 5.06 -1.49 -6.63
N LYS A 78 5.51 -0.53 -7.42
CA LYS A 78 6.73 -0.61 -8.24
C LYS A 78 7.98 -0.33 -7.40
N ASP A 79 9.17 -0.61 -7.91
CA ASP A 79 10.42 -0.45 -7.16
C ASP A 79 10.69 1.02 -6.74
N GLU A 80 10.26 1.99 -7.55
CA GLU A 80 10.39 3.43 -7.32
C GLU A 80 9.69 3.89 -6.03
N PHE A 81 8.65 3.18 -5.62
CA PHE A 81 7.93 3.47 -4.38
C PHE A 81 8.81 3.34 -3.13
N PHE A 82 9.85 2.49 -3.18
CA PHE A 82 10.71 2.25 -2.03
C PHE A 82 11.84 3.29 -1.86
N SER A 83 11.88 4.33 -2.71
CA SER A 83 12.81 5.45 -2.56
C SER A 83 12.49 6.33 -1.33
N ALA A 84 13.49 7.00 -0.77
CA ALA A 84 13.31 7.84 0.42
C ALA A 84 12.25 8.96 0.25
N LYS A 85 12.10 9.50 -0.97
CA LYS A 85 11.13 10.56 -1.28
C LYS A 85 9.68 10.04 -1.20
N THR A 86 9.43 8.88 -1.80
CA THR A 86 8.13 8.21 -1.84
C THR A 86 7.74 7.70 -0.45
N VAL A 87 8.68 7.15 0.31
CA VAL A 87 8.45 6.70 1.70
C VAL A 87 8.04 7.85 2.63
N ARG A 88 8.73 9.00 2.57
CA ARG A 88 8.34 10.18 3.37
C ARG A 88 6.94 10.68 3.01
N PHE A 89 6.56 10.59 1.74
CA PHE A 89 5.21 10.91 1.32
C PHE A 89 4.19 9.89 1.85
N CYS A 90 4.49 8.59 1.75
CA CYS A 90 3.67 7.51 2.27
C CYS A 90 3.36 7.71 3.76
N LYS A 91 4.36 8.04 4.58
CA LYS A 91 4.17 8.39 6.00
C LYS A 91 3.10 9.45 6.24
N LYS A 92 3.15 10.56 5.50
CA LYS A 92 2.15 11.62 5.60
C LYS A 92 0.78 11.14 5.10
N HIS A 93 0.78 10.29 4.07
CA HIS A 93 -0.44 9.77 3.48
C HIS A 93 -1.15 8.75 4.38
N ILE A 94 -0.44 7.89 5.08
CA ILE A 94 -1.01 6.95 6.07
C ILE A 94 -1.76 7.71 7.17
N ARG A 95 -1.22 8.85 7.66
CA ARG A 95 -1.95 9.71 8.60
C ARG A 95 -3.21 10.32 8.01
N LYS A 96 -3.21 10.62 6.70
CA LYS A 96 -4.42 11.08 6.00
C LYS A 96 -5.46 9.96 5.92
N ILE A 97 -5.04 8.72 5.61
CA ILE A 97 -5.93 7.56 5.60
C ILE A 97 -6.53 7.34 6.98
N GLN A 98 -5.72 7.40 8.04
CA GLN A 98 -6.20 7.34 9.43
C GLN A 98 -7.29 8.39 9.72
N ALA A 99 -7.09 9.64 9.31
CA ALA A 99 -8.11 10.67 9.49
C ALA A 99 -9.40 10.38 8.69
N LEU A 100 -9.29 9.77 7.51
CA LEU A 100 -10.43 9.37 6.69
C LEU A 100 -11.19 8.18 7.29
N SER A 101 -10.52 7.32 8.05
CA SER A 101 -11.08 6.11 8.66
C SER A 101 -11.42 6.29 10.14
N GLY A 102 -11.84 7.50 10.53
CA GLY A 102 -12.32 7.77 11.89
C GLY A 102 -11.24 7.82 12.97
N ASN A 103 -9.97 8.04 12.58
CA ASN A 103 -8.80 8.07 13.46
C ASN A 103 -8.48 6.74 14.17
N MET A 104 -8.93 5.61 13.63
CA MET A 104 -8.57 4.30 14.17
C MET A 104 -7.07 3.99 13.98
N PRO A 105 -6.48 3.10 14.80
CA PRO A 105 -5.14 2.59 14.57
C PRO A 105 -4.99 2.06 13.13
N ILE A 106 -3.85 2.30 12.48
CA ILE A 106 -3.57 1.75 11.16
C ILE A 106 -2.73 0.50 11.33
N HIS A 107 -3.23 -0.62 10.83
CA HIS A 107 -2.51 -1.89 10.78
C HIS A 107 -2.09 -2.19 9.35
N SER A 108 -0.89 -2.74 9.21
CA SER A 108 -0.42 -3.34 7.97
C SER A 108 0.30 -4.62 8.31
N ARG A 109 0.13 -5.64 7.49
CA ARG A 109 0.78 -6.94 7.69
C ARG A 109 2.01 -7.05 6.80
N ILE A 110 3.03 -7.70 7.34
CA ILE A 110 4.21 -8.14 6.61
C ILE A 110 4.39 -9.64 6.83
N TRP A 111 4.71 -10.36 5.77
CA TRP A 111 4.96 -11.80 5.79
C TRP A 111 6.40 -12.15 5.47
N LEU A 112 7.11 -11.24 4.79
CA LEU A 112 8.55 -11.36 4.65
C LEU A 112 9.26 -10.81 5.89
N ASP A 113 9.88 -11.71 6.64
CA ASP A 113 10.83 -11.36 7.69
C ASP A 113 12.19 -11.00 7.07
N ARG A 114 12.29 -9.78 6.55
CA ARG A 114 13.54 -9.22 6.02
C ARG A 114 13.83 -7.85 6.63
N PRO A 115 15.06 -7.59 7.10
CA PRO A 115 15.40 -6.34 7.78
C PRO A 115 15.09 -5.07 6.98
N GLU A 116 15.28 -5.09 5.66
CA GLU A 116 14.97 -3.95 4.78
C GLU A 116 13.47 -3.65 4.68
N ILE A 117 12.63 -4.68 4.84
CA ILE A 117 11.16 -4.57 4.81
C ILE A 117 10.68 -3.99 6.14
N ILE A 118 11.15 -4.55 7.25
CA ILE A 118 10.86 -4.08 8.61
C ILE A 118 11.29 -2.61 8.77
N ARG A 119 12.51 -2.28 8.34
CA ARG A 119 13.03 -0.91 8.39
C ARG A 119 12.15 0.08 7.61
N TRP A 120 11.60 -0.34 6.48
CA TRP A 120 10.71 0.50 5.69
C TRP A 120 9.42 0.84 6.45
N PHE A 121 8.81 -0.15 7.12
CA PHE A 121 7.63 0.06 7.97
C PHE A 121 7.94 0.98 9.16
N GLN A 122 9.10 0.80 9.80
CA GLN A 122 9.57 1.66 10.89
C GLN A 122 9.76 3.12 10.45
N ILE A 123 10.32 3.37 9.26
CA ILE A 123 10.49 4.73 8.73
C ILE A 123 9.13 5.42 8.54
N ILE A 124 8.12 4.67 8.09
CA ILE A 124 6.75 5.16 7.96
C ILE A 124 6.14 5.46 9.33
N GLY A 125 6.56 4.74 10.37
CA GLY A 125 6.14 4.94 11.75
C GLY A 125 5.25 3.80 12.27
N TYR A 126 5.29 2.65 11.63
CA TYR A 126 4.72 1.43 12.18
C TYR A 126 5.63 0.85 13.25
N HIS A 127 5.02 0.18 14.21
CA HIS A 127 5.69 -0.61 15.24
C HIS A 127 5.18 -2.05 15.13
N GLU A 128 6.08 -3.00 15.35
CA GLU A 128 5.70 -4.40 15.44
C GLU A 128 4.92 -4.61 16.74
N ASN A 129 3.79 -5.31 16.64
CA ASN A 129 2.90 -5.64 17.75
C ASN A 129 2.89 -7.15 17.97
#